data_AF-A0A2G8K9V9-F1
#
_entry.id   AF-A0A2G8K9V9-F1
#
_cell.length_a   1.000
_cell.length_b   1.000
_cell.length_c   1.000
_cell.angle_alpha   90.00
_cell.angle_beta   90.00
_cell.angle_gamma   90.00
#
_symmetry.space_group_name_H-M   'P 1'
#
loop_
_entity.id
_entity.type
_entity.pdbx_description
1 polymer ?
#
loop_
_entity_poly.entity_id
_entity_poly.type
_entity_poly.pdbx_seq_one_letter_code
_entity_poly.pdbx_strand_id
1 'polypeptide(L)'
;MPVNSFYITSLRHPTTQYESLYKYYKFPNRFHKAIEEFAENPEKYYLESLHTTGKQRKQAGVNSMLYDLGLQKSDLRNWSKIRQKVMEIERNFGHVVISEYFDESLILLKEHLCWNLEDVAYFKLNARADYEVTELSAELQKNLSIWNAGDMFLYRQFNETLWRKIRDYGLVKMKTDVEELHKIIEKLKDKCLDEGSETHLVALRTWC
;
A
#
# COMPACT_ATOMS: atom_id res chain seq x y z
N MET A 1 6.50 -21.50 -11.74
CA MET A 1 7.56 -20.46 -11.66
C MET A 1 8.87 -21.15 -11.29
N PRO A 2 10.03 -20.56 -11.63
CA PRO A 2 11.33 -21.09 -11.23
C PRO A 2 11.41 -21.30 -9.71
N VAL A 3 12.17 -22.31 -9.27
CA VAL A 3 12.27 -22.69 -7.85
C VAL A 3 12.85 -21.58 -6.98
N ASN A 4 13.63 -20.66 -7.57
CA ASN A 4 14.31 -19.57 -6.87
C ASN A 4 13.69 -18.19 -7.14
N SER A 5 12.38 -18.11 -7.42
CA SER A 5 11.69 -16.82 -7.56
C SER A 5 11.55 -16.12 -6.21
N PHE A 6 11.94 -14.85 -6.14
CA PHE A 6 11.74 -13.98 -4.99
C PHE A 6 10.47 -13.14 -5.19
N TYR A 7 9.52 -13.23 -4.25
CA TYR A 7 8.26 -12.49 -4.34
C TYR A 7 8.26 -11.29 -3.41
N ILE A 8 7.82 -10.15 -3.97
CA ILE A 8 7.67 -8.88 -3.27
C ILE A 8 6.22 -8.43 -3.42
N THR A 9 5.67 -7.83 -2.38
CA THR A 9 4.43 -7.06 -2.47
C THR A 9 4.53 -5.80 -1.61
N SER A 10 3.56 -4.93 -1.71
CA SER A 10 3.45 -3.73 -0.89
C SER A 10 2.10 -3.67 -0.19
N LEU A 11 2.12 -3.12 1.02
CA LEU A 11 0.95 -2.79 1.82
C LEU A 11 1.00 -1.31 2.19
N ARG A 12 -0.17 -0.79 2.56
CA ARG A 12 -0.36 0.56 3.07
C ARG A 12 -1.36 0.51 4.22
N HIS A 13 -1.31 1.48 5.13
CA HIS A 13 -2.27 1.56 6.22
C HIS A 13 -3.71 1.49 5.67
N PRO A 14 -4.55 0.54 6.12
CA PRO A 14 -5.84 0.26 5.46
C PRO A 14 -6.79 1.45 5.37
N THR A 15 -6.77 2.39 6.31
CA THR A 15 -7.63 3.58 6.26
C THR A 15 -7.20 4.55 5.16
N THR A 16 -5.91 4.84 5.04
CA THR A 16 -5.37 5.74 4.01
C THR A 16 -5.41 5.06 2.63
N GLN A 17 -5.20 3.75 2.59
CA GLN A 17 -5.44 2.95 1.39
C GLN A 17 -6.91 3.02 0.97
N TYR A 18 -7.85 2.82 1.88
CA TYR A 18 -9.27 2.82 1.55
C TYR A 18 -9.75 4.19 1.09
N GLU A 19 -9.28 5.28 1.69
CA GLU A 19 -9.53 6.66 1.21
C GLU A 19 -9.04 6.83 -0.23
N SER A 20 -7.82 6.39 -0.51
CA SER A 20 -7.25 6.49 -1.85
C SER A 20 -8.06 5.68 -2.87
N LEU A 21 -8.49 4.47 -2.50
CA LEU A 21 -9.35 3.64 -3.35
C LEU A 21 -10.73 4.25 -3.55
N TYR A 22 -11.28 4.89 -2.51
CA TYR A 22 -12.59 5.53 -2.56
C TYR A 22 -12.63 6.62 -3.62
N LYS A 23 -11.57 7.44 -3.68
CA LYS A 23 -11.38 8.45 -4.71
C LYS A 23 -11.07 7.83 -6.07
N TYR A 24 -10.04 6.98 -6.15
CA TYR A 24 -9.52 6.42 -7.41
C TYR A 24 -10.57 5.62 -8.18
N TYR A 25 -11.29 4.73 -7.51
CA TYR A 25 -12.33 3.91 -8.13
C TYR A 25 -13.71 4.58 -8.18
N LYS A 26 -13.82 5.85 -7.80
CA LYS A 26 -15.06 6.62 -7.77
C LYS A 26 -16.16 5.87 -7.00
N PHE A 27 -15.83 5.38 -5.81
CA PHE A 27 -16.77 4.71 -4.93
C PHE A 27 -18.00 5.55 -4.54
N PRO A 28 -18.00 6.90 -4.55
CA PRO A 28 -19.24 7.66 -4.47
C PRO A 28 -20.29 7.27 -5.53
N ASN A 29 -19.88 6.92 -6.75
CA ASN A 29 -20.81 6.48 -7.79
C ASN A 29 -21.34 5.06 -7.55
N ARG A 30 -20.62 4.26 -6.74
CA ARG A 30 -20.99 2.89 -6.38
C ARG A 30 -21.92 2.85 -5.17
N PHE A 31 -21.54 3.56 -4.11
CA PHE A 31 -22.23 3.54 -2.83
C PHE A 31 -23.25 4.67 -2.69
N HIS A 32 -23.22 5.66 -3.59
CA HIS A 32 -24.06 6.88 -3.51
C HIS A 32 -23.84 7.67 -2.21
N LYS A 33 -22.60 7.64 -1.71
CA LYS A 33 -22.17 8.25 -0.45
C LYS A 33 -20.76 8.83 -0.57
N ALA A 34 -20.51 9.96 0.08
CA ALA A 34 -19.14 10.40 0.36
C ALA A 34 -18.48 9.43 1.36
N ILE A 35 -17.16 9.49 1.53
CA ILE A 35 -16.46 8.52 2.39
C ILE A 35 -16.84 8.68 3.87
N GLU A 36 -17.09 9.91 4.28
CA GLU A 36 -17.50 10.30 5.62
C GLU A 36 -18.85 9.65 5.97
N GLU A 37 -19.86 9.85 5.11
CA GLU A 37 -21.18 9.27 5.28
C GLU A 37 -21.14 7.74 5.14
N PHE A 38 -20.35 7.21 4.20
CA PHE A 38 -20.20 5.77 4.02
C PHE A 38 -19.70 5.10 5.30
N ALA A 39 -18.73 5.70 5.98
CA ALA A 39 -18.12 5.12 7.17
C ALA A 39 -19.04 5.14 8.40
N GLU A 40 -20.14 5.89 8.41
CA GLU A 40 -21.14 5.81 9.48
C GLU A 40 -21.83 4.44 9.51
N ASN A 41 -22.05 3.83 8.35
CA ASN A 41 -22.65 2.50 8.23
C ASN A 41 -22.21 1.78 6.94
N PRO A 42 -20.93 1.36 6.86
CA PRO A 42 -20.35 0.87 5.62
C PRO A 42 -20.99 -0.46 5.17
N GLU A 43 -21.43 -1.28 6.11
CA GLU A 43 -22.13 -2.55 5.83
C GLU A 43 -23.44 -2.31 5.08
N LYS A 44 -24.27 -1.38 5.57
CA LYS A 44 -25.55 -1.05 4.95
C LYS A 44 -25.35 -0.61 3.49
N TYR A 45 -24.50 0.38 3.27
CA TYR A 45 -24.29 0.95 1.93
C TYR A 45 -23.59 -0.03 0.98
N TYR A 46 -22.71 -0.87 1.51
CA TYR A 46 -22.10 -1.95 0.74
C TYR A 46 -23.16 -2.94 0.25
N LEU A 47 -24.03 -3.45 1.15
CA LEU A 47 -25.10 -4.39 0.80
C LEU A 47 -26.11 -3.78 -0.18
N GLU A 48 -26.54 -2.53 0.05
CA GLU A 48 -27.41 -1.79 -0.88
C GLU A 48 -26.79 -1.72 -2.29
N SER A 49 -25.48 -1.50 -2.39
CA SER A 49 -24.76 -1.44 -3.68
C SER A 49 -24.71 -2.77 -4.46
N LEU A 50 -24.96 -3.90 -3.78
CA LEU A 50 -25.02 -5.23 -4.42
C LEU A 50 -26.34 -5.43 -5.15
N HIS A 51 -27.42 -4.81 -4.69
CA HIS A 51 -28.75 -4.95 -5.27
C HIS A 51 -29.00 -4.01 -6.46
N THR A 52 -28.30 -2.88 -6.53
CA THR A 52 -28.54 -1.83 -7.54
C THR A 52 -27.85 -2.08 -8.89
N THR A 53 -26.93 -3.03 -8.99
CA THR A 53 -26.20 -3.29 -10.24
C THR A 53 -26.16 -4.76 -10.58
N GLY A 54 -26.80 -5.17 -11.67
CA GLY A 54 -26.69 -6.51 -12.27
C GLY A 54 -25.31 -6.84 -12.87
N LYS A 55 -24.27 -6.06 -12.58
CA LYS A 55 -22.89 -6.28 -13.04
C LYS A 55 -22.02 -6.72 -11.87
N GLN A 56 -21.26 -7.79 -12.06
CA GLN A 56 -20.22 -8.17 -11.09
C GLN A 56 -19.25 -7.00 -10.88
N ARG A 57 -19.13 -6.54 -9.63
CA ARG A 57 -18.20 -5.46 -9.27
C ARG A 57 -16.78 -6.02 -9.33
N LYS A 58 -15.88 -5.36 -10.06
CA LYS A 58 -14.47 -5.80 -10.19
C LYS A 58 -13.70 -5.61 -8.87
N GLN A 59 -13.94 -4.51 -8.16
CA GLN A 59 -13.29 -4.16 -6.90
C GLN A 59 -14.04 -4.75 -5.69
N ALA A 60 -13.29 -5.22 -4.69
CA ALA A 60 -13.83 -5.83 -3.48
C ALA A 60 -14.74 -4.91 -2.65
N GLY A 61 -14.39 -3.63 -2.50
CA GLY A 61 -15.16 -2.68 -1.67
C GLY A 61 -14.99 -2.90 -0.16
N VAL A 62 -14.27 -3.94 0.26
CA VAL A 62 -13.87 -4.22 1.64
C VAL A 62 -12.60 -5.07 1.58
N ASN A 63 -11.65 -4.87 2.51
CA ASN A 63 -10.41 -5.66 2.58
C ASN A 63 -9.71 -5.80 1.21
N SER A 64 -9.53 -4.66 0.54
CA SER A 64 -9.07 -4.61 -0.85
C SER A 64 -7.65 -5.15 -1.00
N MET A 65 -6.75 -4.97 -0.02
CA MET A 65 -5.39 -5.52 -0.12
C MET A 65 -5.39 -7.05 -0.06
N LEU A 66 -6.21 -7.66 0.80
CA LEU A 66 -6.40 -9.11 0.80
C LEU A 66 -6.96 -9.61 -0.54
N TYR A 67 -7.89 -8.87 -1.15
CA TYR A 67 -8.41 -9.21 -2.47
C TYR A 67 -7.32 -9.13 -3.56
N ASP A 68 -6.51 -8.07 -3.55
CA ASP A 68 -5.40 -7.88 -4.49
C ASP A 68 -4.33 -8.98 -4.33
N LEU A 69 -4.17 -9.51 -3.11
CA LEU A 69 -3.33 -10.67 -2.79
C LEU A 69 -4.02 -12.03 -3.00
N GLY A 70 -5.15 -12.04 -3.72
CA GLY A 70 -5.78 -13.24 -4.24
C GLY A 70 -6.76 -13.93 -3.28
N LEU A 71 -7.21 -13.28 -2.20
CA LEU A 71 -8.34 -13.78 -1.42
C LEU A 71 -9.65 -13.54 -2.19
N GLN A 72 -10.50 -14.58 -2.28
CA GLN A 72 -11.76 -14.45 -3.03
C GLN A 72 -12.72 -13.49 -2.34
N LYS A 73 -13.55 -12.78 -3.13
CA LYS A 73 -14.53 -11.80 -2.62
C LYS A 73 -15.46 -12.36 -1.55
N SER A 74 -15.91 -13.61 -1.72
CA SER A 74 -16.75 -14.32 -0.76
C SER A 74 -16.08 -14.56 0.59
N ASP A 75 -14.74 -14.59 0.61
CA ASP A 75 -13.94 -14.93 1.78
C ASP A 75 -13.35 -13.72 2.51
N LEU A 76 -13.54 -12.50 1.97
CA LEU A 76 -12.97 -11.26 2.52
C LEU A 76 -13.47 -10.91 3.91
N ARG A 77 -14.51 -11.58 4.42
CA ARG A 77 -15.03 -11.41 5.79
C ARG A 77 -14.95 -12.70 6.62
N ASN A 78 -14.36 -13.75 6.05
CA ASN A 78 -14.17 -15.04 6.72
C ASN A 78 -12.81 -15.05 7.42
N TRP A 79 -12.81 -14.92 8.75
CA TRP A 79 -11.59 -14.86 9.56
C TRP A 79 -10.70 -16.11 9.47
N SER A 80 -11.25 -17.28 9.19
CA SER A 80 -10.44 -18.48 8.99
C SER A 80 -9.64 -18.37 7.69
N LYS A 81 -10.29 -17.92 6.61
CA LYS A 81 -9.66 -17.71 5.30
C LYS A 81 -8.69 -16.54 5.29
N ILE A 82 -9.03 -15.45 5.98
CA ILE A 82 -8.13 -14.29 6.17
C ILE A 82 -6.84 -14.74 6.86
N ARG A 83 -6.94 -15.45 7.99
CA ARG A 83 -5.74 -15.95 8.70
C ARG A 83 -4.93 -16.91 7.83
N GLN A 84 -5.59 -17.83 7.13
CA GLN A 84 -4.93 -18.73 6.20
C GLN A 84 -4.16 -17.96 5.11
N LYS A 85 -4.78 -16.92 4.54
CA LYS A 85 -4.15 -16.08 3.52
C LYS A 85 -2.96 -15.30 4.07
N VAL A 86 -3.05 -14.75 5.28
CA VAL A 86 -1.92 -14.05 5.91
C VAL A 86 -0.71 -14.98 6.10
N MET A 87 -0.94 -16.21 6.59
CA MET A 87 0.14 -17.21 6.71
C MET A 87 0.71 -17.64 5.36
N GLU A 88 -0.14 -17.75 4.34
CA GLU A 88 0.29 -18.01 2.96
C GLU A 88 1.19 -16.88 2.44
N ILE A 89 0.80 -15.62 2.66
CA ILE A 89 1.61 -14.45 2.27
C ILE A 89 2.95 -14.47 3.00
N GLU A 90 2.95 -14.72 4.31
CA GLU A 90 4.18 -14.77 5.12
C GLU A 90 5.16 -15.85 4.63
N ARG A 91 4.63 -17.00 4.19
CA ARG A 91 5.45 -18.10 3.65
C ARG A 91 5.97 -17.82 2.25
N ASN A 92 5.18 -17.16 1.41
CA ASN A 92 5.45 -17.06 -0.02
C ASN A 92 6.17 -15.76 -0.41
N PHE A 93 5.98 -14.67 0.30
CA PHE A 93 6.62 -13.38 0.02
C PHE A 93 7.93 -13.25 0.81
N GLY A 94 9.04 -13.10 0.09
CA GLY A 94 10.35 -12.88 0.70
C GLY A 94 10.45 -11.49 1.36
N HIS A 95 9.70 -10.52 0.85
CA HIS A 95 9.65 -9.17 1.40
C HIS A 95 8.29 -8.51 1.18
N VAL A 96 7.83 -7.75 2.18
CA VAL A 96 6.60 -6.94 2.11
C VAL A 96 6.97 -5.51 2.43
N VAL A 97 6.80 -4.63 1.46
CA VAL A 97 7.05 -3.19 1.58
C VAL A 97 5.89 -2.54 2.32
N ILE A 98 6.17 -1.77 3.37
CA ILE A 98 5.16 -0.94 4.03
C ILE A 98 5.31 0.49 3.52
N SER A 99 4.25 1.02 2.91
CA SER A 99 4.29 2.33 2.22
C SER A 99 4.66 3.49 3.15
N GLU A 100 4.29 3.41 4.43
CA GLU A 100 4.64 4.37 5.47
C GLU A 100 6.13 4.34 5.85
N TYR A 101 6.82 3.25 5.54
CA TYR A 101 8.25 3.01 5.80
C TYR A 101 8.93 2.52 4.50
N PHE A 102 8.58 3.19 3.39
CA PHE A 102 8.96 2.75 2.06
C PHE A 102 10.48 2.69 1.88
N ASP A 103 11.19 3.72 2.36
CA ASP A 103 12.64 3.80 2.25
C ASP A 103 13.31 2.69 3.06
N GLU A 104 12.90 2.47 4.32
CA GLU A 104 13.43 1.39 5.15
C GLU A 104 13.12 0.00 4.56
N SER A 105 11.94 -0.15 3.97
CA SER A 105 11.57 -1.38 3.27
C SER A 105 12.49 -1.63 2.07
N LEU A 106 12.82 -0.60 1.29
CA LEU A 106 13.76 -0.69 0.17
C LEU A 106 15.19 -0.99 0.63
N ILE A 107 15.65 -0.38 1.73
CA ILE A 107 16.95 -0.70 2.32
C ILE A 107 17.03 -2.17 2.73
N LEU A 108 15.96 -2.72 3.32
CA LEU A 108 15.93 -4.14 3.62
C LEU A 108 15.85 -4.99 2.34
N LEU A 109 15.05 -4.59 1.35
CA LEU A 109 14.95 -5.30 0.08
C LEU A 109 16.30 -5.42 -0.62
N LYS A 110 17.12 -4.35 -0.65
CA LYS A 110 18.47 -4.43 -1.23
C LYS A 110 19.33 -5.51 -0.55
N GLU A 111 19.24 -5.64 0.78
CA GLU A 111 20.01 -6.63 1.53
C GLU A 111 19.57 -8.06 1.18
N HIS A 112 18.25 -8.28 1.03
CA HIS A 112 17.72 -9.61 0.69
C HIS A 112 18.12 -10.05 -0.73
N LEU A 113 18.34 -9.10 -1.64
CA LEU A 113 18.68 -9.36 -3.04
C LEU A 113 20.17 -9.16 -3.36
N CYS A 114 20.98 -8.81 -2.36
CA CYS A 114 22.39 -8.44 -2.52
C CYS A 114 22.61 -7.32 -3.55
N TRP A 115 21.72 -6.33 -3.53
CA TRP A 115 21.77 -5.15 -4.39
C TRP A 115 22.49 -3.99 -3.72
N ASN A 116 22.93 -3.03 -4.53
CA ASN A 116 23.50 -1.77 -4.09
C ASN A 116 22.38 -0.76 -3.79
N LEU A 117 22.73 0.39 -3.20
CA LEU A 117 21.76 1.46 -2.93
C LEU A 117 21.19 2.07 -4.21
N GLU A 118 22.00 2.16 -5.26
CA GLU A 118 21.61 2.68 -6.57
C GLU A 118 20.52 1.82 -7.23
N ASP A 119 20.52 0.51 -6.98
CA ASP A 119 19.55 -0.44 -7.55
C ASP A 119 18.14 -0.29 -6.95
N VAL A 120 18.03 0.36 -5.78
CA VAL A 120 16.75 0.66 -5.12
C VAL A 120 16.40 2.15 -5.14
N ALA A 121 17.18 2.97 -5.86
CA ALA A 121 16.83 4.37 -6.07
C ALA A 121 15.56 4.49 -6.90
N TYR A 122 14.74 5.49 -6.60
CA TYR A 122 13.42 5.65 -7.21
C TYR A 122 13.04 7.11 -7.40
N PHE A 123 12.12 7.35 -8.33
CA PHE A 123 11.42 8.63 -8.46
C PHE A 123 9.98 8.48 -8.00
N LYS A 124 9.50 9.46 -7.22
CA LYS A 124 8.10 9.50 -6.79
C LYS A 124 7.24 9.94 -7.97
N LEU A 125 6.42 9.01 -8.48
CA LEU A 125 5.46 9.24 -9.55
C LEU A 125 4.04 9.07 -9.01
N ASN A 126 3.09 9.80 -9.59
CA ASN A 126 1.67 9.72 -9.23
C ASN A 126 1.43 9.96 -7.73
N ALA A 127 2.30 10.73 -7.07
CA ALA A 127 2.02 11.21 -5.74
C ALA A 127 0.74 12.06 -5.84
N ARG A 128 -0.19 11.90 -4.90
CA ARG A 128 -1.38 12.76 -4.85
C ARG A 128 -0.97 14.09 -4.25
N ALA A 129 -1.47 15.19 -4.81
CA ALA A 129 -1.23 16.49 -4.20
C ALA A 129 -1.94 16.56 -2.84
N ASP A 130 -1.43 17.36 -1.91
CA ASP A 130 -1.97 17.39 -0.54
C ASP A 130 -3.45 17.76 -0.50
N TYR A 131 -3.88 18.70 -1.38
CA TYR A 131 -5.29 19.09 -1.50
C TYR A 131 -6.21 17.97 -2.01
N GLU A 132 -5.63 16.91 -2.60
CA GLU A 132 -6.36 15.77 -3.08
C GLU A 132 -6.64 14.72 -2.01
N VAL A 133 -5.94 14.78 -0.88
CA VAL A 133 -6.04 13.81 0.23
C VAL A 133 -7.09 14.28 1.21
N THR A 134 -8.11 13.44 1.43
CA THR A 134 -9.10 13.73 2.47
C THR A 134 -8.50 13.43 3.84
N GLU A 135 -8.40 14.44 4.70
CA GLU A 135 -8.01 14.23 6.09
C GLU A 135 -9.11 13.45 6.83
N LEU A 136 -8.76 12.28 7.34
CA LEU A 136 -9.71 11.39 8.01
C LEU A 136 -9.75 11.73 9.51
N SER A 137 -10.92 12.12 10.02
CA SER A 137 -11.13 12.29 11.46
C SER A 137 -10.86 10.98 12.23
N ALA A 138 -10.57 11.07 13.53
CA ALA A 138 -10.28 9.88 14.34
C ALA A 138 -11.43 8.85 14.33
N GLU A 139 -12.69 9.32 14.38
CA GLU A 139 -13.85 8.42 14.31
C GLU A 139 -13.99 7.78 12.91
N LEU A 140 -13.74 8.55 11.86
CA LEU A 140 -13.73 8.04 10.48
C LEU A 140 -12.67 6.96 10.29
N GLN A 141 -11.44 7.20 10.77
CA GLN A 141 -10.36 6.20 10.72
C GLN A 141 -10.72 4.93 11.48
N LYS A 142 -11.33 5.05 12.66
CA LYS A 142 -11.79 3.91 13.46
C LYS A 142 -12.83 3.09 12.71
N ASN A 143 -13.86 3.74 12.15
CA ASN A 143 -14.91 3.03 11.41
C ASN A 143 -14.37 2.34 10.15
N LEU A 144 -13.48 3.00 9.40
CA LEU A 144 -12.82 2.41 8.24
C LEU A 144 -11.87 1.26 8.62
N SER A 145 -11.24 1.32 9.80
CA SER A 145 -10.42 0.22 10.33
C SER A 145 -11.27 -0.99 10.69
N ILE A 146 -12.46 -0.78 11.26
CA ILE A 146 -13.43 -1.86 11.55
C ILE A 146 -13.95 -2.45 10.25
N TRP A 147 -14.30 -1.61 9.27
CA TRP A 147 -14.76 -2.05 7.96
C TRP A 147 -13.71 -2.92 7.26
N ASN A 148 -12.45 -2.47 7.28
CA ASN A 148 -11.33 -3.17 6.67
C ASN A 148 -10.52 -3.99 7.70
N ALA A 149 -11.20 -4.66 8.63
CA ALA A 149 -10.54 -5.37 9.73
C ALA A 149 -9.58 -6.47 9.27
N GLY A 150 -9.85 -7.11 8.12
CA GLY A 150 -8.95 -8.12 7.54
C GLY A 150 -7.65 -7.51 7.05
N ASP A 151 -7.74 -6.39 6.32
CA ASP A 151 -6.56 -5.62 5.89
C ASP A 151 -5.82 -5.01 7.08
N MET A 152 -6.51 -4.60 8.14
CA MET A 152 -5.89 -4.15 9.41
C MET A 152 -5.10 -5.26 10.08
N PHE A 153 -5.64 -6.48 10.09
CA PHE A 153 -4.92 -7.64 10.61
C PHE A 153 -3.67 -7.92 9.76
N LEU A 154 -3.81 -7.97 8.44
CA LEU A 154 -2.70 -8.14 7.50
C LEU A 154 -1.60 -7.08 7.71
N TYR A 155 -1.98 -5.79 7.70
CA TYR A 155 -1.04 -4.68 7.85
C TYR A 155 -0.27 -4.76 9.17
N ARG A 156 -0.95 -5.03 10.30
CA ARG A 156 -0.29 -5.11 11.62
C ARG A 156 0.78 -6.20 11.66
N GLN A 157 0.46 -7.40 11.15
CA GLN A 157 1.40 -8.53 11.12
C GLN A 157 2.69 -8.18 10.35
N PHE A 158 2.55 -7.58 9.17
CA PHE A 158 3.71 -7.24 8.34
C PHE A 158 4.45 -5.98 8.80
N ASN A 159 3.75 -5.00 9.40
CA ASN A 159 4.39 -3.85 10.02
C ASN A 159 5.24 -4.27 11.24
N GLU A 160 4.72 -5.13 12.12
CA GLU A 160 5.50 -5.68 13.24
C GLU A 160 6.71 -6.48 12.76
N THR A 161 6.54 -7.25 11.69
CA THR A 161 7.62 -8.01 11.06
C THR A 161 8.68 -7.08 10.46
N LEU A 162 8.28 -6.03 9.74
CA LEU A 162 9.18 -5.02 9.21
C LEU A 162 10.01 -4.39 10.33
N TRP A 163 9.37 -3.93 11.40
CA TRP A 163 10.06 -3.31 12.53
C TRP A 163 11.01 -4.25 13.25
N ARG A 164 10.73 -5.56 13.27
CA ARG A 164 11.68 -6.57 13.75
C ARG A 164 12.92 -6.62 12.85
N LYS A 165 12.74 -6.72 11.54
CA LYS A 165 13.84 -6.71 10.55
C LYS A 165 14.65 -5.41 10.61
N ILE A 166 14.01 -4.26 10.80
CA ILE A 166 14.68 -2.96 10.97
C ILE A 166 15.58 -2.97 12.22
N ARG A 167 15.10 -3.52 13.34
CA ARG A 167 15.91 -3.64 14.56
C ARG A 167 17.08 -4.60 14.38
N ASP A 168 16.86 -5.72 13.72
CA ASP A 168 17.90 -6.71 13.44
C ASP A 168 18.97 -6.16 12.48
N TYR A 169 18.57 -5.31 11.52
CA TYR A 169 19.49 -4.57 10.64
C TYR A 169 20.31 -3.51 11.39
N GLY A 170 19.75 -2.95 12.45
CA GLY A 170 20.35 -1.90 13.29
C GLY A 170 19.78 -0.53 12.96
N LEU A 171 19.22 0.16 13.96
CA LEU A 171 18.53 1.45 13.80
C LEU A 171 19.44 2.58 13.30
N VAL A 172 20.68 2.62 13.79
CA VAL A 172 21.66 3.64 13.37
C VAL A 172 22.06 3.39 11.91
N LYS A 173 22.38 2.14 11.57
CA LYS A 173 22.71 1.73 10.20
C LYS A 173 21.56 2.03 9.24
N MET A 174 20.33 1.67 9.60
CA MET A 174 19.12 1.96 8.82
C MET A 174 18.99 3.45 8.50
N LYS A 175 19.15 4.31 9.51
CA LYS A 175 19.08 5.76 9.33
C LYS A 175 20.16 6.26 8.36
N THR A 176 21.40 5.80 8.53
CA THR A 176 22.51 6.18 7.64
C THR A 176 22.26 5.75 6.19
N ASP A 177 21.84 4.51 5.98
CA ASP A 177 21.55 3.99 4.64
C ASP A 177 20.38 4.74 3.96
N VAL A 178 19.34 5.11 4.71
CA VAL A 178 18.22 5.93 4.19
C VAL A 178 18.72 7.33 3.78
N GLU A 179 19.55 7.97 4.61
CA GLU A 179 20.15 9.27 4.29
C GLU A 179 21.05 9.19 3.03
N GLU A 180 21.77 8.09 2.85
CA GLU A 180 22.57 7.84 1.65
C GLU A 180 21.71 7.60 0.41
N LEU A 181 20.64 6.80 0.54
CA LEU A 181 19.65 6.59 -0.53
C LEU A 181 19.06 7.92 -0.99
N HIS A 182 18.67 8.81 -0.06
CA HIS A 182 18.15 10.13 -0.41
C HIS A 182 19.17 10.97 -1.19
N LYS A 183 20.46 10.95 -0.81
CA LYS A 183 21.52 11.64 -1.56
C LYS A 183 21.67 11.11 -2.98
N ILE A 184 21.54 9.79 -3.19
CA ILE A 184 21.58 9.18 -4.52
C ILE A 184 20.36 9.61 -5.33
N ILE A 185 19.17 9.56 -4.74
CA ILE A 185 17.92 9.98 -5.39
C ILE A 185 18.01 11.44 -5.84
N GLU A 186 18.49 12.36 -5.00
CA GLU A 186 18.62 13.77 -5.38
C GLU A 186 19.61 13.97 -6.54
N LYS A 187 20.77 13.30 -6.51
CA LYS A 187 21.72 13.33 -7.63
C LYS A 187 21.10 12.80 -8.92
N LEU A 188 20.31 11.73 -8.84
CA LEU A 188 19.61 11.17 -9.99
C LEU A 188 18.51 12.11 -10.49
N LYS A 189 17.80 12.82 -9.59
CA LYS A 189 16.82 13.83 -10.00
C LYS A 189 17.48 14.95 -10.80
N ASP A 190 18.55 15.55 -10.30
CA ASP A 190 19.27 16.64 -10.98
C ASP A 190 19.78 16.23 -12.37
N LYS A 191 20.21 14.97 -12.48
CA LYS A 191 20.72 14.42 -13.73
C LYS A 191 19.62 14.05 -14.71
N CYS A 192 18.56 13.40 -14.24
CA CYS A 192 17.58 12.70 -15.08
C CYS A 192 16.28 13.43 -15.32
N LEU A 193 15.94 14.40 -14.46
CA LEU A 193 14.67 15.10 -14.55
C LEU A 193 14.86 16.48 -15.18
N ASP A 194 13.90 16.87 -16.04
CA ASP A 194 13.86 18.23 -16.57
C ASP A 194 13.51 19.25 -15.49
N GLU A 195 14.02 20.47 -15.65
CA GLU A 195 13.67 21.60 -14.77
C GLU A 195 12.15 21.84 -14.83
N GLY A 196 11.48 21.74 -13.68
CA GLY A 196 10.02 21.92 -13.58
C GLY A 196 9.19 20.63 -13.71
N SER A 197 9.82 19.45 -13.71
CA SER A 197 9.10 18.17 -13.58
C SER A 197 8.43 18.05 -12.21
N GLU A 198 7.11 18.22 -12.18
CA GLU A 198 6.30 17.96 -10.99
C GLU A 198 6.13 16.46 -10.75
N THR A 199 5.87 16.06 -9.50
CA THR A 199 5.61 14.67 -9.08
C THR A 199 4.46 13.97 -9.83
N HIS A 200 3.68 14.74 -10.59
CA HIS A 200 2.57 14.27 -11.43
C HIS A 200 2.96 14.01 -12.90
N LEU A 201 4.06 14.60 -13.40
CA LEU A 201 4.53 14.48 -14.78
C LEU A 201 6.06 14.50 -14.80
N VAL A 202 6.68 13.31 -14.75
CA VAL A 202 8.13 13.18 -14.92
C VAL A 202 8.47 13.12 -16.41
N ALA A 203 9.11 14.18 -16.89
CA ALA A 203 9.84 14.17 -18.15
C ALA A 203 11.29 13.73 -17.85
N LEU A 204 11.67 12.58 -18.40
CA LEU A 204 13.04 12.06 -18.32
C LEU A 204 13.88 12.70 -19.42
N ARG A 205 15.05 13.23 -19.07
CA ARG A 205 16.06 13.62 -20.05
C ARG A 205 16.49 12.38 -20.83
N THR A 206 16.57 12.50 -22.15
CA THR A 206 17.25 11.49 -22.98
C THR A 206 18.65 11.28 -22.41
N TRP A 207 19.02 10.04 -22.08
CA TRP A 207 20.29 9.60 -21.46
C TRP A 207 20.35 9.50 -19.92
N CYS A 208 19.19 9.33 -19.28
CA CYS A 208 19.07 8.37 -18.18
C CYS A 208 18.46 7.05 -18.69
#